data_AF-A0A2P6S9B6-F1
#
_entry.id   AF-A0A2P6S9B6-F1
#
_cell.length_a   1.000
_cell.length_b   1.000
_cell.length_c   1.000
_cell.angle_alpha   90.00
_cell.angle_beta   90.00
_cell.angle_gamma   90.00
#
_symmetry.space_group_name_H-M   'P 1'
#
loop_
_entity.id
_entity.type
_entity.pdbx_description
1 polymer ?
#
loop_
_entity_poly.entity_id
_entity_poly.type
_entity_poly.pdbx_seq_one_letter_code
_entity_poly.pdbx_strand_id
1 'polypeptide(L)'
;MQYDEGTEVDRKGIGRKVPEKVNDTYSVELENKDFAYDGEKSLFTVGQLPHKKLDFTVVLDDISSSRTNGGSGGSYSLEESQGNRKRVKQSFQSKTIKVQVNFAAKILMQAITNALRGQDSDHFKEAVRVLDIIIRQNAAKQGCLLVRQSFFHNNPRNFIELGGGVLGYRGFHSSFWATQGGLSLNMDVSTIMIVKPGPVLNFLMENQNVKTPYQIDWIKAKRMLKNLKVETYASKTEYKITGLSDKPCKQQTFFLKSKGGHDGDGEEITVYEYFAQHQHMQLRDSADFPCINVGKPKKPSYFPLELCNLVSLQRYTKALSNLQRASLVEKSRQKPQEQMSTLRDLGGINSLLMVEHPPSLPLVSKSPTLILGMDVSHGSLGRSDVPSIAVVVSSRKWPLISRYRAAIRT
;
A
#
# COMPACT_ATOMS: atom_id res chain seq x y z
N MET A 1 -3.97 17.47 -10.72
CA MET A 1 -4.80 17.55 -9.50
C MET A 1 -4.28 18.68 -8.65
N GLN A 2 -5.08 19.73 -8.48
CA GLN A 2 -4.77 20.88 -7.64
C GLN A 2 -5.95 21.13 -6.70
N TYR A 3 -5.68 21.64 -5.50
CA TYR A 3 -6.73 22.20 -4.67
C TYR A 3 -7.29 23.47 -5.33
N ASP A 4 -8.49 23.87 -4.92
CA ASP A 4 -9.11 25.11 -5.41
C ASP A 4 -8.21 26.35 -5.17
N GLU A 5 -7.40 26.31 -4.10
CA GLU A 5 -6.37 27.29 -3.74
C GLU A 5 -5.08 27.19 -4.60
N GLY A 6 -5.08 26.44 -5.70
CA GLY A 6 -3.96 26.33 -6.65
C GLY A 6 -2.77 25.47 -6.20
N THR A 7 -2.77 24.97 -4.95
CA THR A 7 -1.68 24.13 -4.42
C THR A 7 -1.79 22.69 -4.93
N GLU A 8 -0.67 22.05 -5.30
CA GLU A 8 -0.65 20.63 -5.70
C GLU A 8 -1.11 19.70 -4.55
N VAL A 9 -1.92 18.70 -4.89
CA VAL A 9 -2.41 17.72 -3.92
C VAL A 9 -1.30 16.71 -3.59
N ASP A 10 -0.92 16.59 -2.30
CA ASP A 10 -0.09 15.47 -1.82
C ASP A 10 -0.87 14.15 -2.01
N ARG A 11 -0.40 13.33 -2.94
CA ARG A 11 -1.12 12.14 -3.44
C ARG A 11 -1.03 10.96 -2.47
N LYS A 12 -0.20 11.04 -1.43
CA LYS A 12 -0.04 10.00 -0.41
C LYS A 12 -1.32 9.86 0.44
N GLY A 13 -2.17 8.92 0.07
CA GLY A 13 -3.36 8.51 0.83
C GLY A 13 -4.72 8.93 0.23
N ILE A 14 -4.72 9.81 -0.77
CA ILE A 14 -5.95 10.30 -1.45
C ILE A 14 -5.91 9.98 -2.96
N GLY A 15 -4.76 9.55 -3.48
CA GLY A 15 -4.49 9.47 -4.92
C GLY A 15 -5.50 8.68 -5.75
N ARG A 16 -6.00 7.54 -5.25
CA ARG A 16 -7.01 6.71 -5.97
C ARG A 16 -8.46 7.10 -5.66
N LYS A 17 -8.72 7.70 -4.49
CA LYS A 17 -10.06 8.18 -4.09
C LYS A 17 -10.57 9.30 -5.00
N VAL A 18 -9.67 10.19 -5.46
CA VAL A 18 -10.04 11.31 -6.34
C VAL A 18 -10.56 10.80 -7.68
N PRO A 19 -9.79 10.01 -8.47
CA PRO A 19 -10.32 9.44 -9.72
C PRO A 19 -11.59 8.62 -9.51
N GLU A 20 -11.66 7.77 -8.49
CA GLU A 20 -12.88 7.00 -8.18
C GLU A 20 -14.10 7.90 -8.04
N LYS A 21 -13.98 8.99 -7.27
CA LYS A 21 -15.07 9.96 -7.12
C LYS A 21 -15.39 10.71 -8.42
N VAL A 22 -14.40 10.96 -9.30
CA VAL A 22 -14.68 11.47 -10.66
C VAL A 22 -15.55 10.48 -11.42
N ASN A 23 -15.19 9.19 -11.41
CA ASN A 23 -15.97 8.15 -12.10
C ASN A 23 -17.40 8.08 -11.58
N ASP A 24 -17.56 8.08 -10.26
CA ASP A 24 -18.85 7.94 -9.59
C ASP A 24 -19.77 9.14 -9.83
N THR A 25 -19.19 10.34 -9.92
CA THR A 25 -19.96 11.61 -10.05
C THR A 25 -20.24 11.96 -11.51
N TYR A 26 -19.30 11.67 -12.41
CA TYR A 26 -19.31 12.13 -13.80
C TYR A 26 -19.32 10.95 -14.80
N SER A 27 -19.86 9.79 -14.42
CA SER A 27 -19.88 8.59 -15.27
C SER A 27 -20.50 8.86 -16.65
N VAL A 28 -21.59 9.64 -16.70
CA VAL A 28 -22.29 9.98 -17.95
C VAL A 28 -21.41 10.83 -18.86
N GLU A 29 -20.69 11.82 -18.32
CA GLU A 29 -19.75 12.66 -19.08
C GLU A 29 -18.52 11.87 -19.57
N LEU A 30 -18.22 10.74 -18.92
CA LEU A 30 -17.20 9.78 -19.34
C LEU A 30 -17.76 8.65 -20.23
N GLU A 31 -19.01 8.76 -20.70
CA GLU A 31 -19.71 7.73 -21.49
C GLU A 31 -19.76 6.36 -20.79
N ASN A 32 -19.84 6.34 -19.47
CA ASN A 32 -19.81 5.16 -18.61
C ASN A 32 -18.56 4.27 -18.84
N LYS A 33 -17.45 4.86 -19.27
CA LYS A 33 -16.18 4.15 -19.46
C LYS A 33 -15.46 3.96 -18.14
N ASP A 34 -15.09 2.72 -17.86
CA ASP A 34 -14.10 2.41 -16.83
C ASP A 34 -12.71 2.91 -17.24
N PHE A 35 -11.91 3.26 -16.24
CA PHE A 35 -10.51 3.60 -16.41
C PHE A 35 -9.59 2.86 -15.44
N ALA A 36 -8.34 2.74 -15.85
CA ALA A 36 -7.23 2.28 -15.02
C ALA A 36 -6.29 3.44 -14.70
N TYR A 37 -6.00 3.65 -13.43
CA TYR A 37 -5.15 4.74 -12.97
C TYR A 37 -3.86 4.20 -12.34
N ASP A 38 -2.72 4.78 -12.72
CA ASP A 38 -1.41 4.33 -12.26
C ASP A 38 -1.12 4.68 -10.79
N GLY A 39 -1.91 5.58 -10.20
CA GLY A 39 -1.70 6.10 -8.84
C GLY A 39 -0.99 7.45 -8.80
N GLU A 40 -0.55 7.95 -9.96
CA GLU A 40 0.25 9.15 -10.10
C GLU A 40 -0.35 10.17 -11.09
N LYS A 41 -0.14 10.00 -12.39
CA LYS A 41 -0.49 11.00 -13.42
C LYS A 41 -1.21 10.40 -14.61
N SER A 42 -1.14 9.09 -14.81
CA SER A 42 -1.61 8.44 -16.04
C SER A 42 -2.91 7.71 -15.79
N LEU A 43 -3.89 7.97 -16.64
CA LEU A 43 -5.20 7.34 -16.66
C LEU A 43 -5.42 6.75 -18.05
N PHE A 44 -5.91 5.51 -18.10
CA PHE A 44 -6.11 4.74 -19.33
C PHE A 44 -7.56 4.30 -19.43
N THR A 45 -8.16 4.45 -20.60
CA THR A 45 -9.52 4.00 -20.92
C THR A 45 -9.50 3.08 -22.12
N VAL A 46 -10.47 2.17 -22.20
CA VAL A 46 -10.75 1.46 -23.45
C VAL A 46 -11.54 2.38 -24.37
N GLY A 47 -10.92 2.79 -25.48
CA GLY A 47 -11.48 3.79 -26.39
C GLY A 47 -11.22 5.24 -25.95
N GLN A 48 -11.57 6.18 -26.82
CA GLN A 48 -11.38 7.61 -26.61
C GLN A 48 -12.48 8.20 -25.73
N LEU A 49 -12.17 9.14 -24.84
CA LEU A 49 -13.17 9.95 -24.12
C LEU A 49 -13.81 11.01 -25.04
N PRO A 50 -14.99 11.57 -24.69
CA PRO A 50 -15.72 12.51 -25.57
C PRO A 50 -14.91 13.72 -26.00
N HIS A 51 -14.05 14.23 -25.12
CA HIS A 51 -13.22 15.41 -25.36
C HIS A 51 -11.75 15.11 -25.06
N LYS A 52 -10.84 15.80 -25.75
CA LYS A 52 -9.39 15.72 -25.50
C LYS A 52 -8.98 16.37 -24.16
N LYS A 53 -9.83 17.23 -23.61
CA LYS A 53 -9.62 17.91 -22.34
C LYS A 53 -10.93 17.90 -21.57
N LEU A 54 -10.87 17.42 -20.34
CA LEU A 54 -11.99 17.35 -19.41
C LEU A 54 -11.55 17.92 -18.07
N ASP A 55 -12.37 18.79 -17.50
CA ASP A 55 -12.10 19.45 -16.23
C ASP A 55 -13.24 19.10 -15.26
N PHE A 56 -12.88 18.51 -14.11
CA PHE A 56 -13.80 18.05 -13.08
C PHE A 56 -13.52 18.75 -11.76
N THR A 57 -14.57 18.93 -10.95
CA THR A 57 -14.46 19.45 -9.60
C THR A 57 -14.98 18.41 -8.62
N VAL A 58 -14.09 17.83 -7.83
CA VAL A 58 -14.43 16.76 -6.88
C VAL A 58 -14.40 17.32 -5.47
N VAL A 59 -15.47 17.07 -4.72
CA VAL A 59 -15.51 17.32 -3.29
C VAL A 59 -15.27 15.99 -2.58
N LEU A 60 -14.22 15.93 -1.75
CA LEU A 60 -13.95 14.78 -0.90
C LEU A 60 -14.30 15.11 0.55
N ASP A 61 -15.24 14.34 1.07
CA ASP A 61 -15.58 14.29 2.50
C ASP A 61 -14.63 13.31 3.22
N ASP A 62 -14.27 13.59 4.47
CA ASP A 62 -13.41 12.75 5.31
C ASP A 62 -12.03 12.37 4.74
N ILE A 63 -11.24 13.38 4.39
CA ILE A 63 -9.80 13.19 4.24
C ILE A 63 -9.17 13.08 5.63
N SER A 64 -8.81 11.87 6.06
CA SER A 64 -7.87 11.65 7.17
C SER A 64 -6.63 12.48 6.89
N SER A 65 -6.49 13.62 7.58
CA SER A 65 -5.59 14.66 7.13
C SER A 65 -4.13 14.28 7.38
N SER A 66 -3.47 13.67 6.39
CA SER A 66 -2.01 13.71 6.29
C SER A 66 -1.62 15.13 5.87
N ARG A 67 -1.72 16.07 6.82
CA ARG A 67 -1.31 17.47 6.63
C ARG A 67 0.21 17.55 6.71
N THR A 68 0.86 17.38 5.56
CA THR A 68 2.28 17.66 5.34
C THR A 68 2.54 19.17 5.23
N ASN A 69 3.78 19.54 5.56
CA ASN A 69 4.29 20.91 5.68
C ASN A 69 4.18 21.71 4.37
N GLY A 70 3.61 22.90 4.48
CA GLY A 70 3.73 24.00 3.53
C GLY A 70 3.26 25.25 4.25
N GLY A 71 4.20 26.14 4.57
CA GLY A 71 3.92 27.42 5.19
C GLY A 71 3.95 28.50 4.13
N SER A 72 2.93 29.35 4.11
CA SER A 72 3.01 30.72 3.62
C SER A 72 2.07 31.54 4.48
N GLY A 73 2.62 32.56 5.13
CA GLY A 73 1.87 33.55 5.88
C GLY A 73 1.23 34.56 4.94
N GLY A 74 0.15 35.17 5.42
CA GLY A 74 -0.57 36.23 4.71
C GLY A 74 -1.74 36.69 5.58
N SER A 75 -1.43 37.58 6.53
CA SER A 75 -2.41 38.46 7.17
C SER A 75 -3.04 39.33 6.09
N TYR A 76 -4.38 39.42 5.99
CA TYR A 76 -5.13 40.68 5.84
C TYR A 76 -6.61 40.51 6.21
N SER A 77 -7.13 41.64 6.66
CA SER A 77 -8.36 42.02 7.36
C SER A 77 -9.72 41.65 6.76
N LEU A 78 -10.71 41.69 7.66
CA LEU A 78 -12.16 41.52 7.53
C LEU A 78 -12.85 42.59 6.68
N GLU A 79 -14.00 42.24 6.09
CA GLU A 79 -15.25 43.00 6.24
C GLU A 79 -16.48 42.05 6.26
N GLU A 80 -17.50 42.53 6.97
CA GLU A 80 -18.65 41.85 7.57
C GLU A 80 -19.77 41.47 6.57
N SER A 81 -20.60 40.47 6.89
CA SER A 81 -22.02 40.73 7.21
C SER A 81 -22.79 39.52 7.74
N GLN A 82 -23.88 39.88 8.40
CA GLN A 82 -24.77 39.21 9.35
C GLN A 82 -25.53 37.97 8.83
N GLY A 83 -25.93 37.07 9.75
CA GLY A 83 -27.03 36.13 9.50
C GLY A 83 -27.10 34.89 10.39
N ASN A 84 -27.94 34.94 11.42
CA ASN A 84 -28.34 33.86 12.32
C ASN A 84 -28.70 32.52 11.63
N ARG A 85 -28.14 31.38 12.10
CA ARG A 85 -28.88 30.16 12.54
C ARG A 85 -27.94 28.97 12.84
N LYS A 86 -28.03 28.50 14.09
CA LYS A 86 -27.83 27.13 14.60
C LYS A 86 -27.32 26.07 13.60
N ARG A 87 -26.06 25.66 13.77
CA ARG A 87 -25.59 24.28 13.57
C ARG A 87 -24.24 24.09 14.28
N VAL A 88 -24.11 23.01 15.03
CA VAL A 88 -22.84 22.53 15.58
C VAL A 88 -21.86 22.41 14.41
N LYS A 89 -20.92 23.35 14.29
CA LYS A 89 -19.95 23.37 13.20
C LYS A 89 -18.84 22.38 13.54
N GLN A 90 -19.17 21.09 13.50
CA GLN A 90 -18.19 20.06 13.17
C GLN A 90 -17.61 20.51 11.83
N SER A 91 -16.35 20.95 11.81
CA SER A 91 -15.73 21.35 10.56
C SER A 91 -15.47 20.09 9.75
N PHE A 92 -16.51 19.61 9.06
CA PHE A 92 -16.40 18.77 7.90
C PHE A 92 -15.55 19.56 6.92
N GLN A 93 -14.24 19.33 6.92
CA GLN A 93 -13.35 19.99 5.96
C GLN A 93 -13.39 19.19 4.68
N SER A 94 -14.54 19.29 3.99
CA SER A 94 -14.67 18.87 2.61
C SER A 94 -13.64 19.65 1.81
N LYS A 95 -12.75 18.95 1.11
CA LYS A 95 -11.79 19.61 0.22
C LYS A 95 -12.26 19.50 -1.21
N THR A 96 -12.37 20.65 -1.86
CA THR A 96 -12.60 20.75 -3.28
C THR A 96 -11.28 20.60 -4.03
N ILE A 97 -11.24 19.67 -4.98
CA ILE A 97 -10.09 19.33 -5.80
C ILE A 97 -10.48 19.47 -7.26
N LYS A 98 -9.70 20.28 -7.99
CA LYS A 98 -9.80 20.40 -9.44
C LYS A 98 -8.97 19.30 -10.10
N VAL A 99 -9.62 18.52 -10.95
CA VAL A 99 -9.03 17.41 -11.69
C VAL A 99 -9.13 17.71 -13.18
N GLN A 100 -7.98 17.75 -13.85
CA GLN A 100 -7.92 17.92 -15.29
C GLN A 100 -7.42 16.63 -15.92
N VAL A 101 -8.15 16.14 -16.92
CA VAL A 101 -7.80 14.97 -17.72
C VAL A 101 -7.54 15.45 -19.15
N ASN A 102 -6.30 15.31 -19.59
CA ASN A 102 -5.86 15.69 -20.94
C ASN A 102 -5.46 14.43 -21.71
N PHE A 103 -5.90 14.32 -22.97
CA PHE A 103 -5.47 13.28 -23.89
C PHE A 103 -3.97 13.42 -24.14
N ALA A 104 -3.22 12.38 -23.79
CA ALA A 104 -1.78 12.35 -23.96
C ALA A 104 -1.39 11.61 -25.26
N ALA A 105 -1.75 10.33 -25.36
CA ALA A 105 -1.37 9.48 -26.49
C ALA A 105 -2.30 8.27 -26.63
N LYS A 106 -2.28 7.66 -27.82
CA LYS A 106 -2.94 6.36 -28.08
C LYS A 106 -1.89 5.25 -27.98
N ILE A 107 -2.13 4.28 -27.12
CA ILE A 107 -1.27 3.10 -26.98
C ILE A 107 -1.81 1.99 -27.87
N LEU A 108 -0.98 1.50 -28.78
CA LEU A 108 -1.36 0.48 -29.76
C LEU A 108 -1.15 -0.92 -29.16
N MET A 109 -2.23 -1.58 -28.76
CA MET A 109 -2.17 -2.96 -28.24
C MET A 109 -1.67 -3.97 -29.29
N GLN A 110 -1.71 -3.62 -30.59
CA GLN A 110 -1.10 -4.41 -31.66
C GLN A 110 0.41 -4.61 -31.47
N ALA A 111 1.09 -3.73 -30.71
CA ALA A 111 2.49 -3.92 -30.35
C ALA A 111 2.74 -5.24 -29.61
N ILE A 112 1.75 -5.75 -28.85
CA ILE A 112 1.82 -7.08 -28.23
C ILE A 112 1.84 -8.16 -29.29
N THR A 113 0.93 -8.11 -30.28
CA THR A 113 0.91 -9.08 -31.38
C THR A 113 2.19 -9.04 -32.21
N ASN A 114 2.75 -7.85 -32.44
CA ASN A 114 4.00 -7.68 -33.17
C ASN A 114 5.18 -8.28 -32.38
N ALA A 115 5.27 -8.00 -31.07
CA ALA A 115 6.29 -8.59 -30.20
C ALA A 115 6.20 -10.12 -30.17
N LEU A 116 4.99 -10.68 -30.13
CA LEU A 116 4.76 -12.13 -30.20
C LEU A 116 5.19 -12.75 -31.55
N ARG A 117 5.31 -11.94 -32.61
CA ARG A 117 5.86 -12.34 -33.92
C ARG A 117 7.38 -12.10 -34.04
N GLY A 118 8.03 -11.71 -32.94
CA GLY A 118 9.47 -11.40 -32.90
C GLY A 118 9.83 -9.97 -33.30
N GLN A 119 8.85 -9.08 -33.48
CA GLN A 119 9.07 -7.66 -33.77
C GLN A 119 8.97 -6.86 -32.46
N ASP A 120 10.02 -6.94 -31.65
CA ASP A 120 10.08 -6.21 -30.39
C ASP A 120 10.21 -4.70 -30.63
N SER A 121 9.55 -3.90 -29.80
CA SER A 121 9.53 -2.44 -29.89
C SER A 121 9.29 -1.83 -28.52
N ASP A 122 9.68 -0.57 -28.30
CA ASP A 122 9.39 0.09 -27.03
C ASP A 122 7.88 0.22 -26.75
N HIS A 123 7.04 0.21 -27.79
CA HIS A 123 5.59 0.18 -27.66
C HIS A 123 5.05 -1.10 -26.99
N PHE A 124 5.80 -2.21 -27.04
CA PHE A 124 5.43 -3.43 -26.32
C PHE A 124 5.47 -3.21 -24.80
N LYS A 125 6.53 -2.57 -24.30
CA LYS A 125 6.69 -2.26 -22.87
C LYS A 125 5.57 -1.34 -22.37
N GLU A 126 5.19 -0.35 -23.18
CA GLU A 126 4.07 0.54 -22.88
C GLU A 126 2.74 -0.21 -22.80
N ALA A 127 2.46 -1.08 -23.78
CA ALA A 127 1.24 -1.89 -23.80
C ALA A 127 1.16 -2.85 -22.59
N VAL A 128 2.27 -3.52 -22.26
CA VAL A 128 2.38 -4.37 -21.07
C VAL A 128 2.19 -3.58 -19.79
N ARG A 129 2.78 -2.38 -19.68
CA ARG A 129 2.58 -1.49 -18.53
C ARG A 129 1.11 -1.12 -18.34
N VAL A 130 0.36 -0.89 -19.41
CA VAL A 130 -1.08 -0.62 -19.33
C VAL A 130 -1.82 -1.82 -18.72
N LEU A 131 -1.51 -3.04 -19.16
CA LEU A 131 -2.11 -4.26 -18.60
C LEU A 131 -1.78 -4.43 -17.10
N ASP A 132 -0.53 -4.20 -16.70
CA ASP A 132 -0.12 -4.19 -15.29
C ASP A 132 -0.93 -3.18 -14.47
N ILE A 133 -1.18 -1.99 -15.02
CA ILE A 133 -1.96 -0.93 -14.36
C ILE A 133 -3.44 -1.32 -14.24
N ILE A 134 -4.01 -2.01 -15.23
CA ILE A 134 -5.39 -2.51 -15.19
C ILE A 134 -5.56 -3.53 -14.04
N ILE A 135 -4.66 -4.52 -13.93
CA ILE A 135 -4.71 -5.49 -12.82
C ILE A 135 -4.56 -4.77 -11.47
N ARG A 136 -3.65 -3.80 -11.38
CA ARG A 136 -3.48 -2.97 -10.17
C ARG A 136 -4.69 -2.14 -9.82
N GLN A 137 -5.38 -1.56 -10.80
CA GLN A 137 -6.61 -0.82 -10.55
C GLN A 137 -7.67 -1.75 -9.96
N ASN A 138 -7.84 -2.94 -10.54
CA ASN A 138 -8.81 -3.91 -10.05
C ASN A 138 -8.50 -4.35 -8.61
N ALA A 139 -7.25 -4.71 -8.33
CA ALA A 139 -6.83 -5.08 -6.98
C ALA A 139 -6.97 -3.92 -5.97
N ALA A 140 -6.69 -2.68 -6.38
CA ALA A 140 -6.92 -1.51 -5.53
C ALA A 140 -8.40 -1.33 -5.17
N LYS A 141 -9.31 -1.49 -6.15
CA LYS A 141 -10.77 -1.43 -5.92
C LYS A 141 -11.25 -2.49 -4.91
N GLN A 142 -10.56 -3.63 -4.84
CA GLN A 142 -10.84 -4.71 -3.86
C GLN A 142 -10.19 -4.49 -2.49
N GLY A 143 -9.53 -3.34 -2.25
CA GLY A 143 -8.88 -3.03 -0.98
C GLY A 143 -7.58 -3.77 -0.73
N CYS A 144 -6.93 -4.30 -1.78
CA CYS A 144 -5.64 -4.97 -1.65
C CYS A 144 -4.52 -3.98 -1.33
N LEU A 145 -3.60 -4.38 -0.45
CA LEU A 145 -2.35 -3.68 -0.29
C LEU A 145 -1.48 -3.92 -1.54
N LEU A 146 -1.05 -2.85 -2.18
CA LEU A 146 -0.21 -2.91 -3.38
C LEU A 146 1.24 -2.58 -3.03
N VAL A 147 2.18 -3.47 -3.38
CA VAL A 147 3.61 -3.24 -3.23
C VAL A 147 4.33 -3.63 -4.51
N ARG A 148 4.73 -2.62 -5.29
CA ARG A 148 5.31 -2.83 -6.62
C ARG A 148 4.35 -3.69 -7.47
N GLN A 149 4.84 -4.78 -8.07
CA GLN A 149 4.09 -5.77 -8.85
C GLN A 149 3.40 -6.83 -8.00
N SER A 150 3.30 -6.62 -6.68
CA SER A 150 2.70 -7.58 -5.77
C SER A 150 1.42 -7.05 -5.13
N PHE A 151 0.45 -7.95 -4.93
CA PHE A 151 -0.90 -7.70 -4.44
C PHE A 151 -1.15 -8.55 -3.20
N PHE A 152 -1.67 -7.94 -2.15
CA PHE A 152 -1.93 -8.62 -0.89
C PHE A 152 -3.37 -8.36 -0.46
N HIS A 153 -4.18 -9.43 -0.44
CA HIS A 153 -5.59 -9.39 -0.06
C HIS A 153 -5.74 -9.43 1.45
N ASN A 154 -6.59 -8.57 2.03
CA ASN A 154 -6.78 -8.46 3.47
C ASN A 154 -7.59 -9.64 4.04
N ASN A 155 -6.99 -10.83 3.98
CA ASN A 155 -7.55 -12.07 4.51
C ASN A 155 -6.65 -12.55 5.66
N PRO A 156 -7.18 -12.74 6.88
CA PRO A 156 -6.42 -13.23 8.02
C PRO A 156 -5.67 -14.55 7.77
N ARG A 157 -6.17 -15.39 6.85
CA ARG A 157 -5.50 -16.65 6.44
C ARG A 157 -4.14 -16.43 5.77
N ASN A 158 -3.88 -15.24 5.25
CA ASN A 158 -2.63 -14.88 4.59
C ASN A 158 -1.57 -14.36 5.58
N PHE A 159 -1.89 -14.25 6.87
CA PHE A 159 -0.95 -13.79 7.89
C PHE A 159 -0.13 -14.94 8.46
N ILE A 160 1.16 -14.66 8.68
CA ILE A 160 2.14 -15.55 9.28
C ILE A 160 2.67 -14.84 10.52
N GLU A 161 2.44 -15.37 11.72
CA GLU A 161 2.96 -14.73 12.92
C GLU A 161 4.48 -14.94 13.04
N LEU A 162 5.26 -13.86 13.09
CA LEU A 162 6.73 -13.93 13.21
C LEU A 162 7.22 -13.57 14.62
N GLY A 163 6.31 -13.13 15.48
CA GLY A 163 6.62 -12.62 16.81
C GLY A 163 7.08 -11.15 16.81
N GLY A 164 7.13 -10.55 18.00
CA GLY A 164 7.59 -9.16 18.17
C GLY A 164 6.65 -8.10 17.57
N GLY A 165 5.34 -8.39 17.48
CA GLY A 165 4.36 -7.52 16.83
C GLY A 165 4.48 -7.45 15.30
N VAL A 166 5.22 -8.37 14.67
CA VAL A 166 5.41 -8.43 13.21
C VAL A 166 4.71 -9.65 12.63
N LEU A 167 3.98 -9.43 11.54
CA LEU A 167 3.34 -10.48 10.75
C LEU A 167 4.00 -10.53 9.36
N GLY A 168 4.25 -11.74 8.87
CA GLY A 168 4.42 -12.00 7.46
C GLY A 168 3.06 -11.97 6.78
N TYR A 169 2.99 -11.42 5.59
CA TYR A 169 1.76 -11.25 4.85
C TYR A 169 1.93 -11.76 3.44
N ARG A 170 1.26 -12.88 3.16
CA ARG A 170 1.30 -13.56 1.86
C ARG A 170 0.39 -12.85 0.86
N GLY A 171 0.89 -12.74 -0.35
CA GLY A 171 0.21 -12.21 -1.52
C GLY A 171 0.85 -12.78 -2.77
N PHE A 172 0.65 -12.10 -3.88
CA PHE A 172 1.08 -12.60 -5.19
C PHE A 172 1.84 -11.52 -5.93
N HIS A 173 2.97 -11.86 -6.51
CA HIS A 173 3.62 -11.08 -7.53
C HIS A 173 2.98 -11.42 -8.89
N SER A 174 2.71 -10.44 -9.73
CA SER A 174 2.28 -10.67 -11.11
C SER A 174 3.13 -9.88 -12.10
N SER A 175 3.48 -10.50 -13.22
CA SER A 175 4.15 -9.84 -14.34
C SER A 175 3.72 -10.47 -15.67
N PHE A 176 3.50 -9.65 -16.69
CA PHE A 176 3.22 -10.16 -18.04
C PHE A 176 4.51 -10.48 -18.80
N TRP A 177 4.49 -11.61 -19.51
CA TRP A 177 5.59 -12.10 -20.33
C TRP A 177 5.09 -12.48 -21.72
N ALA A 178 5.79 -12.03 -22.76
CA ALA A 178 5.60 -12.57 -24.10
C ALA A 178 6.28 -13.95 -24.18
N THR A 179 5.52 -14.97 -24.54
CA THR A 179 6.02 -16.34 -24.72
C THR A 179 5.66 -16.83 -26.12
N GLN A 180 6.28 -17.93 -26.56
CA GLN A 180 5.88 -18.58 -27.81
C GLN A 180 4.40 -19.02 -27.83
N GLY A 181 3.79 -19.24 -26.66
CA GLY A 181 2.36 -19.54 -26.51
C GLY A 181 1.46 -18.30 -26.44
N GLY A 182 2.01 -17.10 -26.66
CA GLY A 182 1.29 -15.84 -26.50
C GLY A 182 1.68 -15.08 -25.23
N LEU A 183 0.93 -14.03 -24.92
CA LEU A 183 1.13 -13.25 -23.71
C LEU A 183 0.64 -14.05 -22.49
N SER A 184 1.51 -14.25 -21.52
CA SER A 184 1.23 -14.98 -20.28
C SER A 184 1.35 -14.07 -19.06
N LEU A 185 0.50 -14.27 -18.06
CA LEU A 185 0.64 -13.64 -16.76
C LEU A 185 1.40 -14.59 -15.82
N ASN A 186 2.65 -14.26 -15.52
CA ASN A 186 3.44 -14.98 -14.53
C ASN A 186 2.98 -14.55 -13.12
N MET A 187 2.59 -15.52 -12.30
CA MET A 187 2.16 -15.30 -10.92
C MET A 187 3.00 -16.14 -9.96
N ASP A 188 3.51 -15.51 -8.91
CA ASP A 188 4.24 -16.21 -7.84
C ASP A 188 3.83 -15.72 -6.45
N VAL A 189 4.01 -16.55 -5.43
CA VAL A 189 3.74 -16.21 -4.04
C VAL A 189 4.79 -15.20 -3.57
N SER A 190 4.34 -14.11 -2.97
CA SER A 190 5.20 -13.10 -2.37
C SER A 190 4.83 -12.92 -0.91
N THR A 191 5.82 -12.70 -0.05
CA THR A 191 5.58 -12.43 1.38
C THR A 191 6.25 -11.12 1.78
N ILE A 192 5.48 -10.19 2.34
CA ILE A 192 5.99 -8.92 2.90
C ILE A 192 5.77 -8.89 4.40
N MET A 193 6.48 -7.99 5.10
CA MET A 193 6.32 -7.81 6.53
C MET A 193 5.35 -6.66 6.79
N ILE A 194 4.40 -6.89 7.70
CA ILE A 194 3.47 -5.88 8.19
C ILE A 194 3.50 -5.80 9.71
N VAL A 195 3.13 -4.64 10.23
CA VAL A 195 2.90 -4.43 11.66
C VAL A 195 1.59 -5.12 12.05
N LYS A 196 1.58 -5.84 13.17
CA LYS A 196 0.38 -6.44 13.74
C LYS A 196 -0.61 -5.32 14.12
N PRO A 197 -1.82 -5.29 13.56
CA PRO A 197 -2.82 -4.30 13.93
C PRO A 197 -3.34 -4.53 15.35
N GLY A 198 -3.87 -3.48 15.97
CA GLY A 198 -4.45 -3.54 17.32
C GLY A 198 -3.81 -2.54 18.29
N PRO A 199 -4.04 -2.69 19.60
CA PRO A 199 -3.61 -1.71 20.61
C PRO A 199 -2.12 -1.40 20.56
N VAL A 200 -1.76 -0.12 20.56
CA VAL A 200 -0.36 0.32 20.44
C VAL A 200 0.50 -0.22 21.60
N LEU A 201 -0.02 -0.24 22.83
CA LEU A 201 0.68 -0.77 23.99
C LEU A 201 1.02 -2.26 23.83
N ASN A 202 0.07 -3.08 23.38
CA ASN A 202 0.30 -4.51 23.16
C ASN A 202 1.38 -4.75 22.11
N PHE A 203 1.34 -4.00 20.99
CA PHE A 203 2.39 -4.07 19.98
C PHE A 203 3.76 -3.70 20.55
N LEU A 204 3.87 -2.62 21.33
CA LEU A 204 5.14 -2.21 21.94
C LEU A 204 5.68 -3.25 22.92
N MET A 205 4.80 -3.85 23.73
CA MET A 205 5.18 -4.92 24.67
C MET A 205 5.68 -6.15 23.93
N GLU A 206 4.96 -6.61 22.91
CA GLU A 206 5.40 -7.72 22.05
C GLU A 206 6.75 -7.40 21.38
N ASN A 207 6.87 -6.20 20.79
CA ASN A 207 8.05 -5.79 20.03
C ASN A 207 9.33 -5.72 20.86
N GLN A 208 9.20 -5.31 22.12
CA GLN A 208 10.32 -5.22 23.05
C GLN A 208 10.47 -6.44 23.97
N ASN A 209 9.58 -7.43 23.83
CA ASN A 209 9.53 -8.63 24.66
C ASN A 209 9.46 -8.31 26.17
N VAL A 210 8.59 -7.37 26.54
CA VAL A 210 8.34 -6.98 27.94
C VAL A 210 6.96 -7.42 28.38
N LYS A 211 6.80 -7.72 29.67
CA LYS A 211 5.53 -8.23 30.23
C LYS A 211 4.60 -7.13 30.71
N THR A 212 5.16 -5.97 31.06
CA THR A 212 4.41 -4.84 31.62
C THR A 212 4.73 -3.55 30.86
N PRO A 213 3.75 -2.64 30.69
CA PRO A 213 3.98 -1.38 29.98
C PRO A 213 5.07 -0.48 30.61
N TYR A 214 5.27 -0.58 31.93
CA TYR A 214 6.29 0.19 32.66
C TYR A 214 7.74 -0.18 32.29
N GLN A 215 7.95 -1.35 31.68
CA GLN A 215 9.28 -1.81 31.23
C GLN A 215 9.61 -1.36 29.80
N ILE A 216 8.70 -0.65 29.12
CA ILE A 216 8.91 -0.19 27.74
C ILE A 216 10.05 0.83 27.70
N ASP A 217 11.04 0.57 26.85
CA ASP A 217 12.06 1.55 26.47
C ASP A 217 11.43 2.54 25.49
N TRP A 218 11.12 3.74 25.99
CA TRP A 218 10.46 4.80 25.22
C TRP A 218 11.31 5.36 24.08
N ILE A 219 12.64 5.26 24.15
CA ILE A 219 13.53 5.68 23.07
C ILE A 219 13.39 4.71 21.89
N LYS A 220 13.35 3.40 22.16
CA LYS A 220 13.06 2.37 21.14
C LYS A 220 11.64 2.50 20.60
N ALA A 221 10.65 2.71 21.47
CA ALA A 221 9.25 2.89 21.09
C ALA A 221 9.07 4.09 20.13
N LYS A 222 9.67 5.25 20.44
CA LYS A 222 9.62 6.46 19.59
C LYS A 222 10.16 6.19 18.18
N ARG A 223 11.24 5.42 18.05
CA ARG A 223 11.83 5.05 16.75
C ARG A 223 10.98 4.03 15.97
N MET A 224 10.33 3.12 16.68
CA MET A 224 9.48 2.08 16.10
C MET A 224 8.17 2.66 15.55
N LEU A 225 7.50 3.51 16.34
CA LEU A 225 6.21 4.09 16.01
C LEU A 225 6.26 5.21 14.95
N LYS A 226 7.43 5.84 14.76
CA LYS A 226 7.58 6.95 13.81
C LYS A 226 7.13 6.56 12.40
N ASN A 227 6.24 7.37 11.82
CA ASN A 227 5.60 7.19 10.51
C ASN A 227 4.54 6.08 10.41
N LEU A 228 4.31 5.29 11.47
CA LEU A 228 3.14 4.42 11.50
C LEU A 228 1.87 5.27 11.65
N LYS A 229 0.75 4.68 11.27
CA LYS A 229 -0.59 5.23 11.42
C LYS A 229 -1.30 4.57 12.59
N VAL A 230 -2.06 5.35 13.32
CA VAL A 230 -2.95 4.88 14.36
C VAL A 230 -4.35 5.41 14.11
N GLU A 231 -5.35 4.64 14.51
CA GLU A 231 -6.71 5.13 14.70
C GLU A 231 -6.97 5.36 16.19
N THR A 232 -7.74 6.39 16.51
CA THR A 232 -8.21 6.64 17.88
C THR A 232 -9.46 5.81 18.15
N TYR A 233 -9.63 5.37 19.40
CA TYR A 233 -10.78 4.56 19.79
C TYR A 233 -12.11 5.30 19.56
N ALA A 234 -12.18 6.58 19.93
CA ALA A 234 -13.41 7.37 19.91
C ALA A 234 -13.83 7.85 18.52
N SER A 235 -12.90 8.38 17.71
CA SER A 235 -13.25 9.02 16.43
C SER A 235 -12.96 8.15 15.21
N LYS A 236 -12.31 6.98 15.38
CA LYS A 236 -11.86 6.08 14.30
C LYS A 236 -11.08 6.78 13.19
N THR A 237 -10.52 7.94 13.51
CA THR A 237 -9.80 8.76 12.54
C THR A 237 -8.35 8.30 12.49
N GLU A 238 -7.85 8.05 11.28
CA GLU A 238 -6.45 7.69 11.08
C GLU A 238 -5.54 8.91 11.19
N TYR A 239 -4.50 8.79 12.00
CA TYR A 239 -3.43 9.77 12.15
C TYR A 239 -2.08 9.14 11.91
N LYS A 240 -1.20 9.86 11.20
CA LYS A 240 0.21 9.49 11.08
C LYS A 240 0.97 9.98 12.30
N ILE A 241 1.68 9.06 12.96
CA ILE A 241 2.51 9.33 14.14
C ILE A 241 3.75 10.11 13.72
N THR A 242 3.94 11.26 14.34
CA THR A 242 5.15 12.10 14.16
C THR A 242 6.20 11.81 15.23
N GLY A 243 5.78 11.39 16.42
CA GLY A 243 6.67 11.00 17.51
C GLY A 243 5.92 10.68 18.80
N LEU A 244 6.65 10.70 19.91
CA LEU A 244 6.12 10.64 21.27
C LEU A 244 6.49 11.93 22.01
N SER A 245 5.64 12.37 22.94
CA SER A 245 5.94 13.50 23.82
C SER A 245 7.12 13.19 24.74
N ASP A 246 7.77 14.24 25.23
CA ASP A 246 8.90 14.10 26.15
C ASP A 246 8.41 14.00 27.62
N LYS A 247 7.20 14.51 27.91
CA LYS A 247 6.53 14.43 29.22
C LYS A 247 5.38 13.39 29.20
N PRO A 248 5.03 12.77 30.34
CA PRO A 248 3.90 11.85 30.46
C PRO A 248 2.54 12.56 30.35
N CYS A 249 1.45 11.83 30.13
CA CYS A 249 0.11 12.40 29.94
C CYS A 249 -0.36 13.31 31.09
N LYS A 250 0.02 13.00 32.35
CA LYS A 250 -0.26 13.84 33.53
C LYS A 250 0.46 15.19 33.54
N GLN A 251 1.53 15.35 32.77
CA GLN A 251 2.37 16.56 32.76
C GLN A 251 2.43 17.24 31.39
N GLN A 252 2.05 16.51 30.33
CA GLN A 252 2.00 17.05 28.98
C GLN A 252 0.78 17.95 28.87
N THR A 253 1.02 19.24 28.69
CA THR A 253 -0.01 20.26 28.53
C THR A 253 -0.24 20.59 27.07
N PHE A 254 -1.42 21.14 26.78
CA PHE A 254 -1.72 21.82 25.52
C PHE A 254 -2.75 22.92 25.76
N PHE A 255 -2.78 23.90 24.86
CA PHE A 255 -3.71 25.02 24.97
C PHE A 255 -5.10 24.62 24.44
N LEU A 256 -6.08 24.55 25.33
CA LEU A 256 -7.48 24.30 25.02
C LEU A 256 -8.19 25.63 24.77
N LYS A 257 -8.60 25.86 23.52
CA LYS A 257 -9.38 27.06 23.17
C LYS A 257 -10.77 26.97 23.80
N SER A 258 -11.18 28.02 24.51
CA SER A 258 -12.51 28.09 25.10
C SER A 258 -13.58 28.25 24.01
N LYS A 259 -14.75 27.64 24.18
CA LYS A 259 -15.84 27.70 23.18
C LYS A 259 -16.43 29.11 23.14
N GLY A 260 -15.98 29.93 22.20
CA GLY A 260 -16.51 31.28 21.95
C GLY A 260 -15.56 32.44 22.29
N GLY A 261 -14.35 32.16 22.75
CA GLY A 261 -13.36 33.19 23.10
C GLY A 261 -12.60 33.76 21.90
N HIS A 262 -12.19 35.03 22.00
CA HIS A 262 -11.23 35.66 21.07
C HIS A 262 -9.88 34.91 21.07
N ASP A 263 -9.05 35.12 20.03
CA ASP A 263 -7.73 34.50 19.95
C ASP A 263 -6.88 34.84 21.20
N GLY A 264 -6.61 33.81 22.02
CA GLY A 264 -5.90 33.95 23.29
C GLY A 264 -6.72 33.55 24.51
N ASP A 265 -8.04 33.40 24.38
CA ASP A 265 -8.91 32.94 25.47
C ASP A 265 -9.00 31.40 25.47
N GLY A 266 -8.33 30.79 26.44
CA GLY A 266 -8.18 29.37 26.58
C GLY A 266 -7.32 29.03 27.78
N GLU A 267 -7.44 27.79 28.23
CA GLU A 267 -6.73 27.28 29.39
C GLU A 267 -5.65 26.29 28.97
N GLU A 268 -4.54 26.31 29.69
CA GLU A 268 -3.55 25.25 29.58
C GLU A 268 -4.01 24.07 30.43
N ILE A 269 -4.33 22.95 29.78
CA ILE A 269 -4.81 21.73 30.42
C ILE A 269 -3.88 20.57 30.10
N THR A 270 -3.74 19.63 31.03
CA THR A 270 -2.98 18.40 30.74
C THR A 270 -3.77 17.46 29.82
N VAL A 271 -3.04 16.61 29.09
CA VAL A 271 -3.68 15.57 28.26
C VAL A 271 -4.52 14.64 29.15
N TYR A 272 -4.03 14.27 30.33
CA TYR A 272 -4.78 13.44 31.27
C TYR A 272 -6.10 14.09 31.70
N GLU A 273 -6.06 15.34 32.17
CA GLU A 273 -7.27 16.07 32.62
C GLU A 273 -8.27 16.27 31.48
N TYR A 274 -7.80 16.60 30.29
CA TYR A 274 -8.69 16.75 29.13
C TYR A 274 -9.48 15.47 28.85
N PHE A 275 -8.81 14.32 28.80
CA PHE A 275 -9.49 13.06 28.52
C PHE A 275 -10.39 12.62 29.69
N ALA A 276 -9.97 12.84 30.94
CA ALA A 276 -10.76 12.50 32.11
C ALA A 276 -12.02 13.37 32.26
N GLN A 277 -11.89 14.70 32.09
CA GLN A 277 -12.95 15.67 32.38
C GLN A 277 -13.83 15.96 31.17
N HIS A 278 -13.25 16.17 29.98
CA HIS A 278 -14.01 16.59 28.79
C HIS A 278 -14.41 15.43 27.89
N GLN A 279 -13.67 14.33 27.90
CA GLN A 279 -13.99 13.14 27.11
C GLN A 279 -14.56 11.98 27.95
N HIS A 280 -14.65 12.15 29.27
CA HIS A 280 -15.10 11.13 30.23
C HIS A 280 -14.39 9.78 30.06
N MET A 281 -13.10 9.80 29.69
CA MET A 281 -12.24 8.64 29.50
C MET A 281 -11.16 8.63 30.57
N GLN A 282 -11.32 7.77 31.57
CA GLN A 282 -10.29 7.54 32.60
C GLN A 282 -9.16 6.68 32.03
N LEU A 283 -7.95 7.24 32.02
CA LEU A 283 -6.74 6.54 31.60
C LEU A 283 -6.22 5.67 32.74
N ARG A 284 -5.96 4.39 32.46
CA ARG A 284 -5.46 3.45 33.47
C ARG A 284 -3.95 3.54 33.56
N ASP A 285 -3.27 3.05 32.53
CA ASP A 285 -1.81 2.94 32.52
C ASP A 285 -1.16 4.15 31.82
N SER A 286 -1.81 4.72 30.80
CA SER A 286 -1.21 5.77 29.97
C SER A 286 -0.97 7.09 30.69
N ALA A 287 -1.53 7.28 31.89
CA ALA A 287 -1.40 8.51 32.65
C ALA A 287 0.08 8.85 32.95
N ASP A 288 0.90 7.83 33.24
CA ASP A 288 2.33 7.95 33.54
C ASP A 288 3.23 7.70 32.31
N PHE A 289 2.65 7.52 31.13
CA PHE A 289 3.37 7.28 29.87
C PHE A 289 3.36 8.50 28.96
N PRO A 290 4.32 8.61 28.02
CA PRO A 290 4.29 9.60 26.96
C PRO A 290 2.97 9.57 26.18
N CYS A 291 2.66 10.66 25.47
CA CYS A 291 1.58 10.74 24.51
C CYS A 291 2.09 10.39 23.11
N ILE A 292 1.22 9.86 22.25
CA ILE A 292 1.43 9.82 20.80
C ILE A 292 1.25 11.22 20.24
N ASN A 293 2.27 11.72 19.54
CA ASN A 293 2.22 12.99 18.82
C ASN A 293 1.75 12.74 17.39
N VAL A 294 0.74 13.48 16.97
CA VAL A 294 0.25 13.51 15.58
C VAL A 294 0.07 14.95 15.11
N GLY A 295 -0.19 15.15 13.83
CA GLY A 295 -0.41 16.48 13.26
C GLY A 295 0.89 17.22 12.95
N LYS A 296 0.84 18.56 12.92
CA LYS A 296 1.98 19.39 12.49
C LYS A 296 2.97 19.57 13.65
N PRO A 297 4.30 19.58 13.40
CA PRO A 297 5.30 19.76 14.47
C PRO A 297 5.11 21.04 15.30
N LYS A 298 4.63 22.13 14.68
CA LYS A 298 4.38 23.42 15.35
C LYS A 298 3.07 23.45 16.16
N LYS A 299 2.13 22.52 15.89
CA LYS A 299 0.85 22.41 16.59
C LYS A 299 0.45 20.93 16.64
N PRO A 300 1.14 20.14 17.50
CA PRO A 300 0.87 18.73 17.62
C PRO A 300 -0.48 18.49 18.32
N SER A 301 -1.09 17.35 18.02
CA SER A 301 -2.18 16.79 18.81
C SER A 301 -1.64 15.58 19.57
N TYR A 302 -2.05 15.44 20.83
CA TYR A 302 -1.55 14.43 21.75
C TYR A 302 -2.63 13.41 22.04
N PHE A 303 -2.29 12.13 21.92
CA PHE A 303 -3.20 11.02 22.22
C PHE A 303 -2.57 10.04 23.21
N PRO A 304 -3.25 9.65 24.29
CA PRO A 304 -2.81 8.57 25.16
C PRO A 304 -2.65 7.26 24.38
N LEU A 305 -1.62 6.45 24.69
CA LEU A 305 -1.36 5.21 23.95
C LEU A 305 -2.49 4.19 24.09
N GLU A 306 -3.14 4.13 25.25
CA GLU A 306 -4.28 3.25 25.56
C GLU A 306 -5.49 3.51 24.64
N LEU A 307 -5.60 4.72 24.09
CA LEU A 307 -6.72 5.11 23.23
C LEU A 307 -6.41 4.97 21.74
N CYS A 308 -5.28 4.34 21.38
CA CYS A 308 -4.81 4.24 20.01
C CYS A 308 -4.60 2.77 19.57
N ASN A 309 -5.07 2.46 18.36
CA ASN A 309 -4.80 1.19 17.68
C ASN A 309 -3.96 1.42 16.42
N LEU A 310 -3.00 0.54 16.17
CA LEU A 310 -2.29 0.46 14.89
C LEU A 310 -3.24 -0.02 13.80
N VAL A 311 -3.30 0.75 12.71
CA VAL A 311 -4.10 0.43 11.52
C VAL A 311 -3.53 -0.81 10.82
N SER A 312 -4.40 -1.61 10.18
CA SER A 312 -3.99 -2.79 9.41
C SER A 312 -3.19 -2.44 8.15
N LEU A 313 -2.54 -3.46 7.55
CA LEU A 313 -1.85 -3.40 6.26
C LEU A 313 -0.68 -2.40 6.20
N GLN A 314 -0.07 -2.07 7.34
CA GLN A 314 1.07 -1.18 7.41
C GLN A 314 2.38 -1.94 7.27
N ARG A 315 3.20 -1.59 6.27
CA ARG A 315 4.48 -2.25 6.02
C ARG A 315 5.45 -2.06 7.20
N TYR A 316 6.01 -3.16 7.67
CA TYR A 316 7.15 -3.15 8.59
C TYR A 316 8.45 -3.06 7.77
N THR A 317 9.15 -1.93 7.87
CA THR A 317 10.36 -1.65 7.07
C THR A 317 11.65 -1.74 7.85
N LYS A 318 11.60 -2.08 9.15
CA LYS A 318 12.79 -2.22 9.99
C LYS A 318 13.42 -3.59 9.77
N ALA A 319 14.69 -3.72 10.15
CA ALA A 319 15.37 -5.01 10.10
C ALA A 319 14.68 -6.03 11.02
N LEU A 320 14.51 -7.26 10.52
CA LEU A 320 14.02 -8.38 11.32
C LEU A 320 15.12 -8.91 12.24
N SER A 321 14.72 -9.37 13.43
CA SER A 321 15.58 -10.13 14.34
C SER A 321 15.95 -11.49 13.76
N ASN A 322 16.98 -12.14 14.30
CA ASN A 322 17.38 -13.48 13.83
C ASN A 322 16.25 -14.51 14.00
N LEU A 323 15.51 -14.43 15.11
CA LEU A 323 14.34 -15.29 15.36
C LEU A 323 13.23 -15.05 14.34
N GLN A 324 12.91 -13.79 14.02
CA GLN A 324 11.91 -13.45 13.02
C GLN A 324 12.34 -13.91 11.62
N ARG A 325 13.63 -13.79 11.26
CA ARG A 325 14.15 -14.29 9.98
C ARG A 325 14.06 -15.81 9.89
N ALA A 326 14.47 -16.52 10.94
CA ALA A 326 14.37 -17.98 11.00
C ALA A 326 12.91 -18.43 10.86
N SER A 327 12.00 -17.81 11.62
CA SER A 327 10.57 -18.09 11.54
C SER A 327 9.98 -17.79 10.17
N LEU A 328 10.41 -16.70 9.52
CA LEU A 328 9.96 -16.37 8.17
C LEU A 328 10.42 -17.42 7.15
N VAL A 329 11.68 -17.84 7.19
CA VAL A 329 12.22 -18.86 6.29
C VAL A 329 11.49 -20.18 6.48
N GLU A 330 11.33 -20.61 7.73
CA GLU A 330 10.64 -21.84 8.08
C GLU A 330 9.17 -21.82 7.61
N LYS A 331 8.43 -20.75 7.93
CA LYS A 331 7.00 -20.63 7.62
C LYS A 331 6.71 -20.24 6.18
N SER A 332 7.71 -19.79 5.41
CA SER A 332 7.56 -19.53 3.96
C SER A 332 7.94 -20.73 3.11
N ARG A 333 8.56 -21.77 3.70
CA ARG A 333 8.92 -22.99 2.98
C ARG A 333 7.66 -23.76 2.61
N GLN A 334 7.37 -23.80 1.31
CA GLN A 334 6.24 -24.56 0.75
C GLN A 334 6.78 -25.67 -0.15
N LYS A 335 6.13 -26.83 -0.13
CA LYS A 335 6.40 -27.86 -1.15
C LYS A 335 5.83 -27.40 -2.50
N PRO A 336 6.44 -27.76 -3.64
CA PRO A 336 5.94 -27.36 -4.96
C PRO A 336 4.44 -27.67 -5.20
N GLN A 337 3.94 -28.79 -4.66
CA GLN A 337 2.52 -29.16 -4.77
C GLN A 337 1.60 -28.22 -4.00
N GLU A 338 2.01 -27.77 -2.81
CA GLU A 338 1.25 -26.84 -1.97
C GLU A 338 1.26 -25.43 -2.57
N GLN A 339 2.42 -24.99 -3.08
CA GLN A 339 2.54 -23.73 -3.83
C GLN A 339 1.64 -23.74 -5.07
N MET A 340 1.65 -24.84 -5.83
CA MET A 340 0.79 -24.99 -7.01
C MET A 340 -0.70 -25.00 -6.67
N SER A 341 -1.10 -25.63 -5.55
CA SER A 341 -2.49 -25.57 -5.07
C SER A 341 -2.88 -24.14 -4.72
N THR A 342 -2.01 -23.43 -3.99
CA THR A 342 -2.23 -22.03 -3.60
C THR A 342 -2.42 -21.13 -4.84
N LEU A 343 -1.59 -21.31 -5.88
CA LEU A 343 -1.72 -20.56 -7.13
C LEU A 343 -2.97 -20.96 -7.93
N ARG A 344 -3.37 -22.24 -7.90
CA ARG A 344 -4.56 -22.73 -8.60
C ARG A 344 -5.86 -22.23 -7.98
N ASP A 345 -5.94 -22.16 -6.66
CA ASP A 345 -7.11 -21.63 -5.94
C ASP A 345 -7.40 -20.17 -6.30
N LEU A 346 -6.44 -19.49 -6.93
CA LEU A 346 -6.53 -18.10 -7.41
C LEU A 346 -6.77 -18.00 -8.92
N GLY A 347 -7.08 -19.13 -9.58
CA GLY A 347 -7.27 -19.20 -11.03
C GLY A 347 -6.00 -19.36 -11.85
N GLY A 348 -4.83 -19.52 -11.20
CA GLY A 348 -3.57 -19.81 -11.88
C GLY A 348 -3.58 -21.19 -12.52
N ILE A 349 -3.20 -21.26 -13.79
CA ILE A 349 -2.98 -22.52 -14.51
C ILE A 349 -1.52 -22.60 -14.95
N ASN A 350 -0.96 -23.81 -14.96
CA ASN A 350 0.31 -24.01 -15.65
C ASN A 350 0.06 -23.87 -17.15
N SER A 351 0.71 -22.90 -17.78
CA SER A 351 0.76 -22.83 -19.23
C SER A 351 1.61 -23.99 -19.76
N LEU A 352 0.95 -24.97 -20.38
CA LEU A 352 1.63 -25.94 -21.25
C LEU A 352 2.07 -25.17 -22.50
N LEU A 353 3.30 -25.38 -22.99
CA LEU A 353 3.73 -24.73 -24.21
C LEU A 353 2.81 -25.18 -25.35
N MET A 354 2.48 -24.28 -26.29
CA MET A 354 1.67 -24.66 -27.47
C MET A 354 2.31 -25.82 -28.25
N VAL A 355 3.64 -25.96 -28.20
CA VAL A 355 4.37 -27.07 -28.80
C VAL A 355 4.17 -28.42 -28.11
N GLU A 356 3.57 -28.43 -26.92
CA GLU A 356 3.15 -29.66 -26.21
C GLU A 356 1.78 -30.19 -26.68
N HIS A 357 1.04 -29.40 -27.48
CA HIS A 357 -0.22 -29.81 -28.10
C HIS A 357 -0.04 -30.60 -29.41
N PRO A 358 0.86 -30.24 -30.35
CA PRO A 358 1.20 -31.10 -31.47
C PRO A 358 2.19 -32.20 -31.02
N PRO A 359 1.98 -33.48 -31.41
CA PRO A 359 2.82 -34.58 -30.95
C PRO A 359 4.25 -34.59 -31.54
N SER A 360 4.60 -33.68 -32.44
CA SER A 360 5.84 -33.74 -33.21
C SER A 360 6.59 -32.40 -33.28
N LEU A 361 7.55 -32.21 -32.38
CA LEU A 361 8.76 -31.45 -32.70
C LEU A 361 9.71 -32.41 -33.45
N PRO A 362 9.98 -32.21 -34.76
CA PRO A 362 10.90 -33.06 -35.48
C PRO A 362 12.27 -33.06 -34.78
N LEU A 363 12.88 -34.25 -34.65
CA LEU A 363 14.05 -34.58 -33.80
C LEU A 363 13.69 -34.99 -32.36
N VAL A 364 12.99 -34.14 -31.60
CA VAL A 364 12.64 -34.41 -30.18
C VAL A 364 11.72 -35.62 -30.02
N SER A 365 10.78 -35.82 -30.95
CA SER A 365 9.83 -36.94 -30.91
C SER A 365 10.36 -38.25 -31.52
N LYS A 366 11.52 -38.24 -32.17
CA LYS A 366 12.07 -39.39 -32.92
C LYS A 366 13.21 -40.11 -32.19
N SER A 367 13.89 -39.45 -31.26
CA SER A 367 14.96 -40.03 -30.45
C SER A 367 14.78 -39.67 -28.97
N PRO A 368 15.26 -40.50 -28.03
CA PRO A 368 15.23 -40.16 -26.60
C PRO A 368 15.91 -38.82 -26.35
N THR A 369 15.11 -37.79 -26.04
CA THR A 369 15.59 -36.41 -25.93
C THR A 369 15.45 -35.90 -24.50
N LEU A 370 16.52 -35.30 -23.97
CA LEU A 370 16.52 -34.55 -22.73
C LEU A 370 16.45 -33.06 -23.08
N ILE A 371 15.45 -32.35 -22.58
CA ILE A 371 15.34 -30.90 -22.74
C ILE A 371 15.87 -30.25 -21.47
N LEU A 372 16.82 -29.33 -21.63
CA LEU A 372 17.39 -28.52 -20.54
C LEU A 372 16.93 -27.08 -20.70
N GLY A 373 16.28 -26.53 -19.67
CA GLY A 373 16.06 -25.10 -19.53
C GLY A 373 17.11 -24.53 -18.59
N MET A 374 17.77 -23.45 -18.97
CA MET A 374 18.77 -22.78 -18.15
C MET A 374 18.44 -21.30 -18.06
N ASP A 375 18.36 -20.79 -16.84
CA ASP A 375 18.31 -19.36 -16.54
C ASP A 375 19.61 -18.94 -15.85
N VAL A 376 20.22 -17.84 -16.28
CA VAL A 376 21.51 -17.37 -15.75
C VAL A 376 21.33 -15.97 -15.21
N SER A 377 21.51 -15.83 -13.91
CA SER A 377 21.53 -14.54 -13.20
C SER A 377 22.97 -14.06 -13.02
N HIS A 378 23.28 -12.87 -13.51
CA HIS A 378 24.58 -12.22 -13.36
C HIS A 378 24.56 -11.17 -12.24
N GLY A 379 25.71 -10.94 -11.60
CA GLY A 379 25.91 -9.79 -10.73
C GLY A 379 25.80 -8.46 -11.50
N SER A 380 25.46 -7.37 -10.80
CA SER A 380 25.39 -6.02 -11.40
C SER A 380 26.71 -5.64 -12.08
N LEU A 381 26.62 -4.95 -13.24
CA LEU A 381 27.78 -4.44 -13.98
C LEU A 381 28.78 -3.72 -13.04
N GLY A 382 30.02 -4.20 -13.01
CA GLY A 382 31.12 -3.64 -12.21
C GLY A 382 31.42 -4.38 -10.90
N ARG A 383 30.67 -5.43 -10.53
CA ARG A 383 30.98 -6.31 -9.39
C ARG A 383 31.47 -7.67 -9.85
N SER A 384 32.79 -7.83 -9.95
CA SER A 384 33.46 -9.09 -10.31
C SER A 384 33.51 -10.11 -9.17
N ASP A 385 33.13 -9.71 -7.96
CA ASP A 385 33.10 -10.53 -6.74
C ASP A 385 31.82 -11.38 -6.61
N VAL A 386 30.81 -11.13 -7.45
CA VAL A 386 29.53 -11.86 -7.43
C VAL A 386 29.51 -12.90 -8.56
N PRO A 387 29.52 -14.21 -8.24
CA PRO A 387 29.47 -15.25 -9.27
C PRO A 387 28.14 -15.20 -10.02
N SER A 388 28.18 -15.59 -11.30
CA SER A 388 26.96 -15.82 -12.06
C SER A 388 26.30 -17.11 -11.59
N ILE A 389 25.01 -17.08 -11.29
CA ILE A 389 24.25 -18.23 -10.82
C ILE A 389 23.38 -18.73 -11.97
N ALA A 390 23.62 -19.96 -12.40
CA ALA A 390 22.77 -20.65 -13.37
C ALA A 390 21.82 -21.63 -12.67
N VAL A 391 20.54 -21.54 -12.96
CA VAL A 391 19.54 -22.53 -12.57
C VAL A 391 19.22 -23.38 -13.80
N VAL A 392 19.48 -24.68 -13.70
CA VAL A 392 19.21 -25.64 -14.78
C VAL A 392 18.07 -26.55 -14.36
N VAL A 393 17.03 -26.61 -15.19
CA VAL A 393 15.94 -27.59 -15.10
C VAL A 393 16.05 -28.56 -16.26
N SER A 394 15.65 -29.81 -16.05
CA SER A 394 15.68 -30.83 -17.08
C SER A 394 14.37 -31.61 -17.14
N SER A 395 13.92 -31.95 -18.35
CA SER A 395 12.76 -32.80 -18.57
C SER A 395 13.05 -33.83 -19.67
N ARG A 396 12.71 -35.08 -19.38
CA ARG A 396 12.65 -36.17 -20.36
C ARG A 396 11.22 -36.47 -20.80
N LYS A 397 10.23 -35.74 -20.27
CA LYS A 397 8.82 -35.96 -20.55
C LYS A 397 8.40 -35.17 -21.79
N TRP A 398 8.43 -35.82 -22.94
CA TRP A 398 7.75 -35.33 -24.14
C TRP A 398 6.34 -35.96 -24.23
N PRO A 399 5.27 -35.24 -24.60
CA PRO A 399 5.22 -33.80 -24.95
C PRO A 399 5.12 -32.85 -23.74
N LEU A 400 4.92 -33.36 -22.52
CA LEU A 400 4.72 -32.55 -21.30
C LEU A 400 6.03 -32.00 -20.72
N ILE A 401 6.80 -31.25 -21.51
CA ILE A 401 8.16 -30.82 -21.18
C ILE A 401 8.17 -29.81 -20.03
N SER A 402 7.08 -29.05 -19.87
CA SER A 402 6.74 -28.16 -18.76
C SER A 402 6.47 -28.88 -17.43
N ARG A 403 6.34 -30.23 -17.42
CA ARG A 403 6.21 -31.03 -16.20
C ARG A 403 7.58 -31.51 -15.72
N TYR A 404 8.15 -30.78 -14.77
CA TYR A 404 9.42 -31.12 -14.15
C TYR A 404 9.22 -31.97 -12.89
N ARG A 405 10.14 -32.92 -12.65
CA ARG A 405 10.30 -33.57 -11.34
C ARG A 405 11.51 -32.92 -10.66
N ALA A 406 11.28 -32.13 -9.62
CA ALA A 406 12.37 -31.63 -8.80
C ALA A 406 12.89 -32.76 -7.91
N ALA A 407 14.20 -33.02 -7.95
CA ALA A 407 14.90 -33.89 -7.02
C ALA A 407 16.10 -33.12 -6.47
N ILE A 408 16.10 -32.87 -5.16
CA ILE A 408 17.26 -32.32 -4.46
C ILE A 408 18.15 -33.52 -4.15
N ARG A 409 19.30 -33.63 -4.82
CA ARG A 409 20.36 -34.54 -4.40
C ARG A 409 21.29 -33.75 -3.47
N THR A 410 21.28 -34.14 -2.20
CA THR A 410 22.21 -33.66 -1.16
C THR A 410 23.58 -34.28 -1.35
#